data_AF-A0AAC9I9W6-F1
#
_entry.id   AF-A0AAC9I9W6-F1
#
_cell.length_a   1.000
_cell.length_b   1.000
_cell.length_c   1.000
_cell.angle_alpha   90.00
_cell.angle_beta   90.00
_cell.angle_gamma   90.00
#
_symmetry.space_group_name_H-M   'P 1'
#
loop_
_entity.id
_entity.type
_entity.pdbx_description
1 polymer ?
#
loop_
_entity_poly.entity_id
_entity_poly.type
_entity_poly.pdbx_seq_one_letter_code
_entity_poly.pdbx_strand_id
1 'polypeptide(L)'
;MERGIVWLFVAAGAVMGLTLALPGVRAAIGIATGDGGFSLLTDAEVEHSAAAGGAGIASARYESAWVVATGLSTGARTLLVLGASFGALTVLITVGAVVLFFLLLLWRRPFHRALVLATQVAGCALLVGGILSAGLSGLGRMMAADELNPAAGEVFVVGTSFDLVWALVGLGVLALSLVFSRGIRLQRDTEGLV
;
A
#
# COMPACT_ATOMS: atom_id res chain seq x y z
N MET A 1 -25.67 -4.46 23.20
CA MET A 1 -24.56 -5.26 22.63
C MET A 1 -23.99 -4.64 21.35
N GLU A 2 -24.82 -4.10 20.44
CA GLU A 2 -24.39 -3.50 19.17
C GLU A 2 -23.33 -2.38 19.29
N ARG A 3 -23.46 -1.45 20.26
CA ARG A 3 -22.48 -0.37 20.46
C ARG A 3 -21.08 -0.87 20.85
N GLY A 4 -21.00 -1.96 21.62
CA GLY A 4 -19.71 -2.54 22.03
C GLY A 4 -18.97 -3.14 20.85
N ILE A 5 -19.70 -3.82 19.95
CA ILE A 5 -19.15 -4.41 18.73
C ILE A 5 -18.65 -3.32 17.77
N VAL A 6 -19.39 -2.23 17.60
CA VAL A 6 -18.95 -1.12 16.73
C VAL A 6 -17.69 -0.44 17.28
N TRP A 7 -17.60 -0.23 18.59
CA TRP A 7 -16.37 0.30 19.21
C TRP A 7 -15.18 -0.64 19.03
N LEU A 8 -15.39 -1.96 19.12
CA LEU A 8 -14.36 -2.95 18.81
C LEU A 8 -13.86 -2.79 17.36
N PHE A 9 -14.76 -2.63 16.38
CA PHE A 9 -14.36 -2.40 14.98
C PHE A 9 -13.63 -1.08 14.76
N VAL A 10 -14.03 0.00 15.43
CA VAL A 10 -13.32 1.28 15.38
C VAL A 10 -11.90 1.13 15.94
N ALA A 11 -11.77 0.51 17.12
CA ALA A 11 -10.48 0.29 17.76
C ALA A 11 -9.58 -0.63 16.91
N ALA A 12 -10.13 -1.74 16.41
CA ALA A 12 -9.43 -2.66 15.53
C ALA A 12 -8.99 -1.97 14.23
N GLY A 13 -9.86 -1.18 13.60
CA GLY A 13 -9.54 -0.42 12.39
C GLY A 13 -8.42 0.60 12.63
N ALA A 14 -8.49 1.35 13.73
CA ALA A 14 -7.47 2.33 14.11
C ALA A 14 -6.11 1.64 14.38
N VAL A 15 -6.10 0.56 15.16
CA VAL A 15 -4.89 -0.20 15.45
C VAL A 15 -4.31 -0.81 14.17
N MET A 16 -5.12 -1.50 13.36
CA MET A 16 -4.66 -2.09 12.10
C MET A 16 -4.08 -1.03 11.18
N GLY A 17 -4.76 0.11 11.00
CA GLY A 17 -4.25 1.13 10.12
C GLY A 17 -2.96 1.78 10.58
N LEU A 18 -2.80 1.99 11.89
CA LEU A 18 -1.56 2.51 12.45
C LEU A 18 -0.42 1.49 12.29
N THR A 19 -0.70 0.20 12.51
CA THR A 19 0.28 -0.88 12.29
C THR A 19 0.68 -1.04 10.83
N LEU A 20 -0.24 -0.82 9.88
CA LEU A 20 0.01 -0.93 8.44
C LEU A 20 0.70 0.32 7.86
N ALA A 21 0.46 1.50 8.43
CA ALA A 21 1.11 2.73 7.97
C ALA A 21 2.56 2.85 8.49
N LEU A 22 2.85 2.30 9.67
CA LEU A 22 4.14 2.45 10.35
C LEU A 22 5.35 2.00 9.50
N PRO A 23 5.33 0.86 8.79
CA PRO A 23 6.43 0.44 7.92
C PRO A 23 6.70 1.43 6.79
N GLY A 24 5.63 1.96 6.15
CA GLY A 24 5.77 2.94 5.06
C GLY A 24 6.38 4.26 5.53
N VAL A 25 5.95 4.76 6.70
CA VAL A 25 6.51 5.96 7.31
C VAL A 25 7.97 5.75 7.72
N ARG A 26 8.29 4.60 8.34
CA ARG A 26 9.68 4.25 8.69
C ARG A 26 10.58 4.15 7.46
N ALA A 27 10.10 3.53 6.39
CA ALA A 27 10.85 3.45 5.14
C ALA A 27 11.10 4.84 4.55
N ALA A 28 10.08 5.70 4.49
CA ALA A 28 10.23 7.07 3.99
C ALA A 28 11.26 7.88 4.80
N ILE A 29 11.18 7.83 6.14
CA ILE A 29 12.13 8.52 7.03
C ILE A 29 13.53 7.92 6.89
N GLY A 30 13.65 6.60 6.86
CA GLY A 30 14.94 5.93 6.72
C GLY A 30 15.63 6.30 5.41
N ILE A 31 14.92 6.26 4.28
CA ILE A 31 15.48 6.63 2.98
C ILE A 31 15.85 8.13 2.98
N ALA A 32 15.02 8.98 3.58
CA ALA A 32 15.28 10.41 3.70
C ALA A 32 16.46 10.77 4.62
N THR A 33 16.78 9.93 5.60
CA THR A 33 17.94 10.09 6.50
C THR A 33 19.19 9.40 5.99
N GLY A 34 19.05 8.36 5.16
CA GLY A 34 20.16 7.61 4.55
C GLY A 34 20.43 6.27 5.24
N ASP A 35 19.77 6.01 6.36
CA ASP A 35 19.90 4.78 7.15
C ASP A 35 18.86 3.72 6.76
N GLY A 36 17.86 4.09 5.96
CA GLY A 36 16.76 3.22 5.58
C GLY A 36 17.09 2.38 4.36
N GLY A 37 16.97 1.07 4.54
CA GLY A 37 17.06 0.15 3.43
C GLY A 37 15.79 0.09 2.59
N PHE A 38 15.96 -0.39 1.36
CA PHE A 38 14.87 -0.69 0.44
C PHE A 38 15.14 -2.01 -0.26
N SER A 39 14.06 -2.66 -0.69
CA SER A 39 14.15 -3.93 -1.42
C SER A 39 14.45 -3.67 -2.90
N LEU A 40 15.49 -4.32 -3.42
CA LEU A 40 15.82 -4.41 -4.84
C LEU A 40 15.59 -5.83 -5.35
N LEU A 41 15.21 -5.96 -6.63
CA LEU A 41 15.12 -7.25 -7.29
C LEU A 41 16.52 -7.75 -7.61
N THR A 42 16.73 -9.05 -7.46
CA THR A 42 18.01 -9.70 -7.78
C THR A 42 17.74 -11.03 -8.47
N ASP A 43 18.72 -11.52 -9.22
CA ASP A 43 18.71 -12.88 -9.81
C ASP A 43 19.92 -13.68 -9.32
N ALA A 44 20.47 -13.33 -8.15
CA ALA A 44 21.62 -14.04 -7.58
C ALA A 44 21.25 -15.48 -7.22
N GLU A 45 22.11 -16.43 -7.58
CA GLU A 45 21.95 -17.82 -7.21
C GLU A 45 22.22 -18.02 -5.71
N VAL A 46 21.42 -18.89 -5.09
CA VAL A 46 21.62 -19.29 -3.70
C VAL A 46 22.72 -20.34 -3.67
N GLU A 47 23.83 -20.03 -2.98
CA GLU A 47 24.87 -21.03 -2.72
C GLU A 47 24.28 -22.22 -1.97
N HIS A 48 24.25 -23.37 -2.63
CA HIS A 48 23.88 -24.63 -2.00
C HIS A 48 25.04 -25.63 -2.11
N SER A 49 25.38 -26.24 -0.98
CA SER A 49 26.25 -27.41 -0.94
C SER A 49 25.34 -28.64 -0.94
N ALA A 50 25.54 -29.54 -1.90
CA ALA A 50 24.81 -30.81 -1.94
C ALA A 50 25.04 -31.58 -0.63
N ALA A 51 24.03 -31.64 0.24
CA ALA A 51 24.07 -32.46 1.43
C ALA A 51 24.07 -33.94 1.00
N ALA A 52 25.06 -34.70 1.46
CA ALA A 52 25.17 -36.13 1.20
C ALA A 52 23.96 -36.87 1.81
N GLY A 53 22.96 -37.21 0.97
CA GLY A 53 21.88 -38.15 1.31
C GLY A 53 20.47 -37.58 1.50
N GLY A 54 20.17 -36.35 1.06
CA GLY A 54 18.82 -35.74 1.17
C GLY A 54 18.21 -35.28 -0.17
N ALA A 55 16.99 -34.73 -0.12
CA ALA A 55 16.35 -34.10 -1.27
C ALA A 55 17.23 -32.95 -1.80
N GLY A 56 17.70 -33.09 -3.04
CA GLY A 56 18.56 -32.11 -3.69
C GLY A 56 17.80 -30.86 -4.12
N ILE A 57 18.43 -29.70 -3.98
CA ILE A 57 17.94 -28.44 -4.55
C ILE A 57 18.37 -28.41 -6.03
N ALA A 58 17.41 -28.35 -6.95
CA ALA A 58 17.70 -28.29 -8.39
C ALA A 58 18.10 -26.87 -8.84
N SER A 59 17.47 -25.85 -8.27
CA SER A 59 17.80 -24.44 -8.49
C SER A 59 17.19 -23.60 -7.36
N ALA A 60 17.92 -22.63 -6.84
CA ALA A 60 17.42 -21.66 -5.87
C ALA A 60 18.02 -20.29 -6.18
N ARG A 61 17.18 -19.25 -6.15
CA ARG A 61 17.56 -17.86 -6.46
C ARG A 61 16.97 -16.92 -5.42
N TYR A 62 17.68 -15.84 -5.14
CA TYR A 62 17.12 -14.75 -4.37
C TYR A 62 16.22 -13.91 -5.29
N GLU A 63 14.98 -13.67 -4.89
CA GLU A 63 14.06 -12.80 -5.66
C GLU A 63 14.26 -11.33 -5.32
N SER A 64 14.61 -11.04 -4.06
CA SER A 64 14.83 -9.69 -3.58
C SER A 64 15.93 -9.61 -2.52
N ALA A 65 16.63 -8.49 -2.50
CA ALA A 65 17.68 -8.17 -1.54
C ALA A 65 17.33 -6.86 -0.83
N TRP A 66 17.50 -6.84 0.50
CA TRP A 66 17.37 -5.63 1.30
C TRP A 66 18.69 -4.87 1.28
N VAL A 67 18.70 -3.68 0.68
CA VAL A 67 19.92 -2.89 0.47
C VAL A 67 19.82 -1.58 1.24
N VAL A 68 20.85 -1.28 2.02
CA VAL A 68 21.08 0.05 2.62
C VAL A 68 22.24 0.66 1.85
N ALA A 69 21.99 1.74 1.12
CA ALA A 69 22.96 2.32 0.22
C ALA A 69 23.24 3.78 0.59
N THR A 70 24.52 4.11 0.67
CA THR A 70 25.02 5.47 0.89
C THR A 70 25.40 6.10 -0.45
N GLY A 71 25.07 7.37 -0.65
CA GLY A 71 25.49 8.11 -1.85
C GLY A 71 24.61 7.90 -3.09
N LEU A 72 23.36 7.43 -2.95
CA LEU A 72 22.40 7.45 -4.06
C LEU A 72 22.23 8.86 -4.61
N SER A 73 21.96 8.95 -5.91
CA SER A 73 21.58 10.21 -6.53
C SER A 73 20.34 10.81 -5.87
N THR A 74 20.29 12.15 -5.84
CA THR A 74 19.13 12.89 -5.32
C THR A 74 17.84 12.50 -6.05
N GLY A 75 17.92 12.17 -7.35
CA GLY A 75 16.78 11.72 -8.15
C GLY A 75 16.21 10.39 -7.65
N ALA A 76 17.04 9.35 -7.56
CA ALA A 76 16.59 8.05 -7.07
C ALA A 76 16.05 8.13 -5.62
N ARG A 77 16.75 8.87 -4.74
CA ARG A 77 16.34 9.07 -3.35
C ARG A 77 14.98 9.76 -3.23
N THR A 78 14.76 10.84 -3.99
CA THR A 78 13.50 11.59 -3.95
C THR A 78 12.32 10.78 -4.45
N LEU A 79 12.50 10.01 -5.52
CA LEU A 79 11.46 9.10 -6.04
C LEU A 79 11.10 8.01 -5.02
N LEU A 80 12.10 7.41 -4.37
CA LEU A 80 11.89 6.40 -3.34
C LEU A 80 11.15 6.96 -2.11
N VAL A 81 11.54 8.15 -1.64
CA VAL A 81 10.88 8.84 -0.51
C VAL A 81 9.43 9.20 -0.86
N LEU A 82 9.21 9.77 -2.05
CA LEU A 82 7.86 10.13 -2.49
C LEU A 82 6.99 8.89 -2.63
N GLY A 83 7.48 7.83 -3.27
CA GLY A 83 6.72 6.57 -3.41
C GLY A 83 6.32 5.96 -2.07
N ALA A 84 7.24 5.92 -1.10
CA ALA A 84 6.94 5.46 0.26
C ALA A 84 5.94 6.36 0.99
N SER A 85 6.06 7.69 0.81
CA SER A 85 5.16 8.68 1.40
C SER A 85 3.74 8.58 0.84
N PHE A 86 3.60 8.46 -0.47
CA PHE A 86 2.30 8.23 -1.12
C PHE A 86 1.66 6.91 -0.67
N GLY A 87 2.47 5.84 -0.50
CA GLY A 87 1.98 4.57 0.01
C GLY A 87 1.44 4.69 1.44
N ALA A 88 2.20 5.32 2.34
CA ALA A 88 1.77 5.57 3.71
C ALA A 88 0.52 6.47 3.77
N LEU A 89 0.48 7.54 2.98
CA LEU A 89 -0.67 8.45 2.90
C LEU A 89 -1.93 7.73 2.42
N THR A 90 -1.79 6.86 1.42
CA THR A 90 -2.89 6.03 0.91
C THR A 90 -3.47 5.15 2.01
N VAL A 91 -2.63 4.43 2.74
CA VAL A 91 -3.05 3.59 3.87
C VAL A 91 -3.79 4.42 4.92
N LEU A 92 -3.24 5.58 5.31
CA LEU A 92 -3.85 6.45 6.31
C LEU A 92 -5.23 6.97 5.87
N ILE A 93 -5.38 7.39 4.61
CA ILE A 93 -6.65 7.87 4.07
C ILE A 93 -7.68 6.74 4.03
N THR A 94 -7.31 5.56 3.53
CA THR A 94 -8.23 4.42 3.43
C THR A 94 -8.69 3.95 4.81
N VAL A 95 -7.78 3.81 5.76
CA VAL A 95 -8.12 3.46 7.16
C VAL A 95 -9.00 4.54 7.78
N GLY A 96 -8.63 5.81 7.61
CA GLY A 96 -9.40 6.94 8.13
C GLY A 96 -10.85 6.93 7.64
N ALA A 97 -11.06 6.61 6.36
CA ALA A 97 -12.39 6.47 5.78
C ALA A 97 -13.18 5.29 6.38
N VAL A 98 -12.52 4.14 6.61
CA VAL A 98 -13.14 2.97 7.27
C VAL A 98 -13.53 3.28 8.72
N VAL A 99 -12.63 3.92 9.47
CA VAL A 99 -12.91 4.35 10.84
C VAL A 99 -14.06 5.35 10.87
N LEU A 100 -14.07 6.34 9.97
CA LEU A 100 -15.16 7.31 9.84
C LEU A 100 -16.49 6.61 9.53
N PHE A 101 -16.48 5.59 8.66
CA PHE A 101 -17.65 4.79 8.35
C PHE A 101 -18.23 4.12 9.61
N PHE A 102 -17.40 3.46 10.42
CA PHE A 102 -17.86 2.85 11.66
C PHE A 102 -18.33 3.86 12.71
N LEU A 103 -17.70 5.04 12.78
CA LEU A 103 -18.14 6.14 13.66
C LEU A 103 -19.51 6.68 13.25
N LEU A 104 -19.77 6.87 11.95
CA LEU A 104 -21.07 7.31 11.44
C LEU A 104 -22.18 6.29 11.76
N LEU A 105 -21.85 5.00 11.73
CA LEU A 105 -22.76 3.93 12.12
C LEU A 105 -23.08 3.99 13.62
N LEU A 106 -22.08 4.28 14.46
CA LEU A 106 -22.27 4.48 15.91
C LEU A 106 -23.18 5.68 16.22
N TRP A 107 -23.08 6.75 15.42
CA TRP A 107 -23.87 7.97 15.56
C TRP A 107 -25.30 7.87 14.99
N ARG A 108 -25.75 6.67 14.59
CA ARG A 108 -27.08 6.42 14.01
C ARG A 108 -27.39 7.31 12.80
N ARG A 109 -26.37 7.64 11.99
CA ARG A 109 -26.53 8.35 10.71
C ARG A 109 -26.17 7.44 9.52
N PRO A 110 -26.85 6.29 9.34
CA PRO A 110 -26.46 5.27 8.36
C PRO A 110 -26.52 5.75 6.90
N PHE A 111 -27.32 6.77 6.59
CA PHE A 111 -27.50 7.30 5.22
C PHE A 111 -27.06 8.76 5.06
N HIS A 112 -25.98 9.16 5.73
CA HIS A 112 -25.42 10.49 5.52
C HIS A 112 -24.61 10.54 4.22
N ARG A 113 -24.64 11.67 3.50
CA ARG A 113 -23.77 11.91 2.32
C ARG A 113 -22.27 11.68 2.62
N ALA A 114 -21.88 11.80 3.89
CA ALA A 114 -20.54 11.53 4.38
C ALA A 114 -20.08 10.09 4.13
N LEU A 115 -21.00 9.12 4.12
CA LEU A 115 -20.67 7.70 3.88
C LEU A 115 -20.24 7.47 2.43
N VAL A 116 -20.97 8.06 1.47
CA VAL A 116 -20.63 8.02 0.04
C VAL A 116 -19.32 8.77 -0.22
N LEU A 117 -19.12 9.92 0.41
CA LEU A 117 -17.87 10.67 0.29
C LEU A 117 -16.68 9.87 0.86
N ALA A 118 -16.85 9.23 2.01
CA ALA A 118 -15.81 8.41 2.61
C ALA A 118 -15.42 7.23 1.70
N THR A 119 -16.39 6.54 1.10
CA THR A 119 -16.11 5.44 0.16
C THR A 119 -15.47 5.93 -1.14
N GLN A 120 -15.89 7.09 -1.66
CA GLN A 120 -15.25 7.70 -2.83
C GLN A 120 -13.80 8.10 -2.55
N VAL A 121 -13.55 8.75 -1.42
CA VAL A 121 -12.21 9.16 -1.00
C VAL A 121 -11.33 7.94 -0.78
N ALA A 122 -11.82 6.89 -0.10
CA ALA A 122 -11.08 5.65 0.10
C ALA A 122 -10.73 4.96 -1.22
N GLY A 123 -11.71 4.81 -2.11
CA GLY A 123 -11.49 4.18 -3.41
C GLY A 123 -10.56 4.99 -4.32
N CYS A 124 -10.70 6.31 -4.33
CA CYS A 124 -9.82 7.21 -5.08
C CYS A 124 -8.39 7.18 -4.52
N ALA A 125 -8.24 7.20 -3.20
CA ALA A 125 -6.94 7.08 -2.55
C ALA A 125 -6.26 5.75 -2.89
N LEU A 126 -6.97 4.62 -2.81
CA LEU A 126 -6.42 3.32 -3.18
C LEU A 126 -5.98 3.26 -4.64
N LEU A 127 -6.79 3.80 -5.55
CA LEU A 127 -6.52 3.76 -6.98
C LEU A 127 -5.36 4.71 -7.34
N VAL A 128 -5.50 6.00 -7.05
CA VAL A 128 -4.51 7.03 -7.43
C VAL A 128 -3.24 6.88 -6.60
N GLY A 129 -3.40 6.74 -5.29
CA GLY A 129 -2.29 6.60 -4.37
C GLY A 129 -1.52 5.29 -4.55
N GLY A 130 -2.22 4.19 -4.84
CA GLY A 130 -1.58 2.91 -5.20
C GLY A 130 -0.74 3.01 -6.47
N ILE A 131 -1.29 3.60 -7.54
CA ILE A 131 -0.57 3.79 -8.81
C ILE A 131 0.62 4.73 -8.64
N LEU A 132 0.44 5.88 -7.99
CA LEU A 132 1.52 6.84 -7.77
C LEU A 132 2.62 6.28 -6.87
N SER A 133 2.25 5.63 -5.77
CA SER A 133 3.20 5.00 -4.87
C SER A 133 4.02 3.93 -5.58
N ALA A 134 3.35 3.01 -6.28
CA ALA A 134 4.02 1.93 -6.99
C ALA A 134 4.89 2.48 -8.14
N GLY A 135 4.40 3.46 -8.91
CA GLY A 135 5.14 4.04 -10.03
C GLY A 135 6.40 4.77 -9.57
N LEU A 136 6.29 5.63 -8.55
CA LEU A 136 7.42 6.38 -8.01
C LEU A 136 8.44 5.48 -7.32
N SER A 137 7.99 4.55 -6.48
CA SER A 137 8.87 3.55 -5.85
C SER A 137 9.51 2.64 -6.90
N GLY A 138 8.78 2.29 -7.95
CA GLY A 138 9.29 1.49 -9.05
C GLY A 138 10.43 2.19 -9.79
N LEU A 139 10.19 3.41 -10.28
CA LEU A 139 11.22 4.21 -10.97
C LEU A 139 12.44 4.45 -10.06
N GLY A 140 12.20 4.76 -8.78
CA GLY A 140 13.28 4.92 -7.80
C GLY A 140 14.13 3.66 -7.62
N ARG A 141 13.51 2.46 -7.61
CA ARG A 141 14.22 1.17 -7.54
C ARG A 141 15.00 0.87 -8.81
N MET A 142 14.48 1.20 -9.98
CA MET A 142 15.20 1.02 -11.25
C MET A 142 16.45 1.89 -11.31
N MET A 143 16.34 3.16 -10.95
CA MET A 143 17.50 4.07 -10.88
C MET A 143 18.51 3.61 -9.83
N ALA A 144 18.04 3.17 -8.65
CA ALA A 144 18.91 2.66 -7.61
C ALA A 144 19.64 1.38 -8.04
N ALA A 145 18.96 0.45 -8.74
CA ALA A 145 19.57 -0.76 -9.26
C ALA A 145 20.67 -0.43 -10.28
N ASP A 146 20.42 0.50 -11.20
CA ASP A 146 21.39 0.95 -12.20
C ASP A 146 22.63 1.62 -11.56
N GLU A 147 22.42 2.45 -10.53
CA GLU A 147 23.52 3.09 -9.79
C GLU A 147 24.34 2.12 -8.93
N LEU A 148 23.70 1.08 -8.37
CA LEU A 148 24.35 0.13 -7.46
C LEU A 148 24.96 -1.07 -8.18
N ASN A 149 24.51 -1.40 -9.38
CA ASN A 149 24.97 -2.54 -10.16
C ASN A 149 26.48 -2.58 -10.42
N PRO A 150 27.15 -1.45 -10.77
CA PRO A 150 28.60 -1.43 -10.95
C PRO A 150 29.38 -1.82 -9.68
N ALA A 151 28.82 -1.54 -8.50
CA ALA A 151 29.44 -1.89 -7.22
C ALA A 151 29.07 -3.32 -6.74
N ALA A 152 27.94 -3.85 -7.20
CA ALA A 152 27.39 -5.14 -6.78
C ALA A 152 27.65 -6.29 -7.77
N GLY A 153 28.33 -6.03 -8.88
CA GLY A 153 28.65 -7.04 -9.90
C GLY A 153 27.48 -7.40 -10.81
N GLU A 154 26.62 -6.44 -11.14
CA GLU A 154 25.44 -6.63 -12.03
C GLU A 154 24.41 -7.64 -11.51
N VAL A 155 24.33 -7.82 -10.19
CA VAL A 155 23.45 -8.78 -9.52
C VAL A 155 22.01 -8.25 -9.33
N PHE A 156 21.81 -6.94 -9.42
CA PHE A 156 20.48 -6.33 -9.30
C PHE A 156 19.78 -6.22 -10.66
N VAL A 157 18.51 -6.59 -10.68
CA VAL A 157 17.68 -6.50 -11.87
C VAL A 157 17.06 -5.12 -11.93
N VAL A 158 17.29 -4.40 -13.03
CA VAL A 158 16.63 -3.12 -13.33
C VAL A 158 15.17 -3.42 -13.68
N GLY A 159 14.33 -3.49 -12.65
CA GLY A 159 12.95 -3.89 -12.78
C GLY A 159 12.14 -3.56 -11.53
N THR A 160 10.83 -3.77 -11.64
CA THR A 160 9.89 -3.44 -10.56
C THR A 160 8.79 -4.48 -10.53
N SER A 161 8.44 -4.93 -9.32
CA SER A 161 7.28 -5.77 -9.09
C SER A 161 6.06 -4.88 -8.83
N PHE A 162 5.10 -4.89 -9.74
CA PHE A 162 3.82 -4.18 -9.58
C PHE A 162 2.71 -5.15 -9.22
N ASP A 163 2.12 -4.95 -8.04
CA ASP A 163 0.90 -5.66 -7.66
C ASP A 163 -0.34 -4.81 -7.99
N LEU A 164 -1.05 -5.19 -9.06
CA LEU A 164 -2.27 -4.50 -9.51
C LEU A 164 -3.49 -4.81 -8.64
N VAL A 165 -3.39 -5.77 -7.70
CA VAL A 165 -4.52 -6.15 -6.83
C VAL A 165 -5.07 -4.93 -6.09
N TRP A 166 -4.22 -4.05 -5.59
CA TRP A 166 -4.65 -2.86 -4.84
C TRP A 166 -5.39 -1.83 -5.71
N ALA A 167 -4.97 -1.67 -6.98
CA ALA A 167 -5.68 -0.82 -7.92
C ALA A 167 -7.08 -1.39 -8.24
N LEU A 168 -7.18 -2.71 -8.40
CA LEU A 168 -8.47 -3.39 -8.60
C LEU A 168 -9.37 -3.29 -7.37
N VAL A 169 -8.82 -3.43 -6.16
CA VAL A 169 -9.56 -3.22 -4.91
C VAL A 169 -10.10 -1.78 -4.83
N GLY A 170 -9.27 -0.77 -5.14
CA GLY A 170 -9.69 0.63 -5.19
C GLY A 170 -10.84 0.86 -6.18
N LEU A 171 -10.74 0.28 -7.38
CA LEU A 171 -11.80 0.33 -8.40
C LEU A 171 -13.09 -0.35 -7.92
N GLY A 172 -12.98 -1.49 -7.24
CA GLY A 172 -14.13 -2.19 -6.64
C GLY A 172 -14.83 -1.35 -5.56
N VAL A 173 -14.07 -0.67 -4.71
CA VAL A 173 -14.61 0.24 -3.69
C VAL A 173 -15.32 1.43 -4.33
N LEU A 174 -14.76 2.00 -5.41
CA LEU A 174 -15.43 3.07 -6.17
C LEU A 174 -16.73 2.60 -6.82
N ALA A 175 -16.74 1.40 -7.40
CA ALA A 175 -17.94 0.81 -7.98
C ALA A 175 -19.04 0.61 -6.91
N LEU A 176 -18.67 0.10 -5.73
CA LEU A 176 -19.59 -0.05 -4.61
C LEU A 176 -20.15 1.31 -4.14
N SER A 177 -19.33 2.35 -4.15
CA SER A 177 -19.78 3.71 -3.83
C SER A 177 -20.86 4.23 -4.79
N LEU A 178 -20.80 3.87 -6.08
CA LEU A 178 -21.84 4.22 -7.06
C LEU A 178 -23.16 3.50 -6.75
N VAL A 179 -23.09 2.24 -6.33
CA VAL A 179 -24.26 1.46 -5.92
C VAL A 179 -24.93 2.10 -4.71
N PHE A 180 -24.17 2.47 -3.67
CA PHE A 180 -24.71 3.16 -2.50
C PHE A 180 -25.33 4.51 -2.85
N SER A 181 -24.68 5.27 -3.74
CA SER A 181 -25.23 6.55 -4.21
C SER A 181 -26.59 6.37 -4.90
N ARG A 182 -26.74 5.35 -5.75
CA ARG A 182 -28.02 5.03 -6.39
C ARG A 182 -29.06 4.52 -5.40
N GLY A 183 -28.69 3.69 -4.43
CA GLY A 183 -29.59 3.20 -3.39
C GLY A 183 -30.20 4.32 -2.55
N ILE A 184 -29.38 5.30 -2.14
CA ILE A 184 -29.85 6.48 -1.39
C ILE A 184 -30.82 7.31 -2.23
N ARG A 185 -30.58 7.42 -3.53
CA ARG A 185 -31.49 8.16 -4.43
C ARG A 185 -32.87 7.48 -4.49
N LEU A 186 -32.89 6.16 -4.68
CA LEU A 186 -34.14 5.39 -4.73
C LEU A 186 -34.93 5.44 -3.41
N GLN A 187 -34.24 5.44 -2.26
CA GLN A 187 -34.89 5.61 -0.95
C GLN A 187 -35.54 6.98 -0.79
N ARG A 188 -34.87 8.06 -1.20
CA ARG A 188 -35.46 9.41 -1.16
C ARG A 188 -36.67 9.54 -2.10
N ASP A 189 -36.59 8.92 -3.27
CA ASP A 189 -37.68 8.98 -4.25
C ASP A 189 -38.94 8.22 -3.75
N THR A 190 -38.78 7.27 -2.81
CA THR A 190 -39.91 6.56 -2.17
C THR A 190 -40.43 7.26 -0.92
N GLU A 191 -39.59 7.98 -0.17
CA GLU A 191 -40.03 8.84 0.95
C GLU A 191 -40.94 10.00 0.48
N GLY A 192 -40.83 10.43 -0.78
CA GLY A 192 -41.69 11.47 -1.36
C GLY A 192 -43.07 11.01 -1.84
N LEU A 193 -43.37 9.71 -1.77
CA LEU A 193 -44.63 9.10 -2.22
C LEU A 193 -45.59 8.72 -1.08
N VAL A 194 -45.20 8.98 0.18
CA VAL A 194 -46.01 8.72 1.39
C VAL A 194 -46.49 10.03 2.00
#